data_AF-A0A2N2SBH0-F1
#
_entry.id   AF-A0A2N2SBH0-F1
#
_cell.length_a   1.000
_cell.length_b   1.000
_cell.length_c   1.000
_cell.angle_alpha   90.00
_cell.angle_beta   90.00
_cell.angle_gamma   90.00
#
_symmetry.space_group_name_H-M   'P 1'
#
loop_
_entity.id
_entity.type
_entity.pdbx_description
1 polymer ?
#
loop_
_entity_poly.entity_id
_entity_poly.type
_entity_poly.pdbx_seq_one_letter_code
_entity_poly.pdbx_strand_id
1 'polypeptide(L)'
;MASENTRNSSLAALSLGAIGVVYGDIGTSPLYTIKEIFGEHTGILLTTPNILGAISSVFWALMLVVTLKYVILVLRADNRGEGGIMALAALAISSAAGNKKRKGTLLLIGAIGAALFYGDSIITPAISVLSAVEGLQIAAPSLAEYVIPISMGILIALFSLQSFGTNTVGKLFG
;
A
#
# COMPACT_ATOMS: atom_id res chain seq x y z
N MET A 1 19.29 34.34 -12.41
CA MET A 1 19.82 33.38 -11.42
C MET A 1 18.86 33.02 -10.28
N ALA A 2 17.68 33.66 -10.15
CA ALA A 2 16.72 33.39 -9.05
C ALA A 2 15.64 32.31 -9.36
N SER A 3 15.64 31.68 -10.55
CA SER A 3 14.61 30.72 -10.98
C SER A 3 15.00 29.24 -10.79
N GLU A 4 16.24 28.97 -10.37
CA GLU A 4 16.77 27.61 -10.24
C GLU A 4 16.59 27.05 -8.82
N ASN A 5 16.67 27.92 -7.80
CA ASN A 5 16.59 27.51 -6.39
C ASN A 5 15.16 27.12 -5.94
N THR A 6 14.12 27.76 -6.53
CA THR A 6 12.71 27.42 -6.27
C THR A 6 12.28 26.09 -6.89
N ARG A 7 12.86 25.69 -8.03
CA ARG A 7 12.60 24.39 -8.65
C ARG A 7 13.21 23.24 -7.85
N ASN A 8 14.44 23.38 -7.36
CA ASN A 8 15.10 22.35 -6.59
C ASN A 8 14.46 22.14 -5.21
N SER A 9 14.01 23.22 -4.54
CA SER A 9 13.25 23.11 -3.29
C SER A 9 11.88 22.45 -3.48
N SER A 10 11.22 22.68 -4.62
CA SER A 10 9.96 22.04 -4.98
C SER A 10 10.15 20.55 -5.27
N LEU A 11 11.20 20.17 -6.01
CA LEU A 11 11.51 18.77 -6.30
C LEU A 11 11.89 18.00 -5.03
N ALA A 12 12.66 18.60 -4.12
CA ALA A 12 13.02 17.97 -2.85
C ALA A 12 11.79 17.75 -1.96
N ALA A 13 10.90 18.75 -1.86
CA ALA A 13 9.65 18.64 -1.12
C ALA A 13 8.72 17.57 -1.70
N LEU A 14 8.53 17.57 -3.03
CA LEU A 14 7.73 16.55 -3.73
C LEU A 14 8.32 15.13 -3.55
N SER A 15 9.64 15.01 -3.58
CA SER A 15 10.33 13.73 -3.36
C SER A 15 10.15 13.24 -1.92
N LEU A 16 10.25 14.14 -0.93
CA LEU A 16 9.98 13.82 0.47
C LEU A 16 8.53 13.40 0.69
N GLY A 17 7.56 14.11 0.10
CA GLY A 17 6.14 13.74 0.16
C GLY A 17 5.89 12.36 -0.47
N ALA A 18 6.45 12.09 -1.65
CA ALA A 18 6.33 10.79 -2.31
C ALA A 18 6.95 9.65 -1.49
N ILE A 19 8.14 9.86 -0.90
CA ILE A 19 8.79 8.90 0.01
C ILE A 19 7.90 8.66 1.24
N GLY A 20 7.35 9.73 1.84
CA GLY A 20 6.47 9.62 3.00
C GLY A 20 5.21 8.80 2.71
N VAL A 21 4.58 9.01 1.55
CA VAL A 21 3.42 8.22 1.12
C VAL A 21 3.80 6.75 0.89
N VAL A 22 4.90 6.48 0.18
CA VAL A 22 5.34 5.11 -0.13
C VAL A 22 5.74 4.34 1.12
N TYR A 23 6.52 4.95 2.03
CA TYR A 23 6.88 4.31 3.29
C TYR A 23 5.68 4.15 4.23
N GLY A 24 4.72 5.09 4.18
CA GLY A 24 3.45 4.97 4.88
C GLY A 24 2.69 3.72 4.45
N ASP A 25 2.50 3.54 3.14
CA ASP A 25 1.81 2.38 2.58
C ASP A 25 2.51 1.05 2.94
N ILE A 26 3.83 0.98 2.75
CA ILE A 26 4.64 -0.21 3.08
C ILE A 26 4.58 -0.56 4.58
N GLY A 27 4.48 0.43 5.46
CA GLY A 27 4.50 0.24 6.90
C GLY A 27 3.20 -0.33 7.48
N THR A 28 2.06 -0.19 6.79
CA THR A 28 0.75 -0.61 7.31
C THR A 28 0.57 -2.13 7.31
N SER A 29 1.04 -2.82 6.27
CA SER A 29 0.83 -4.27 6.13
C SER A 29 1.51 -5.09 7.24
N PRO A 30 2.76 -4.79 7.66
CA PRO A 30 3.37 -5.44 8.82
C PRO A 30 2.59 -5.22 10.13
N LEU A 31 2.04 -4.02 10.34
CA LEU A 31 1.28 -3.71 11.56
C LEU A 31 0.00 -4.57 11.66
N TYR A 32 -0.74 -4.69 10.55
CA TYR A 32 -1.89 -5.60 10.48
C TYR A 32 -1.46 -7.06 10.64
N THR A 33 -0.37 -7.46 10.00
CA THR A 33 0.12 -8.86 10.05
C THR A 33 0.46 -9.27 11.48
N ILE A 34 1.14 -8.42 12.25
CA ILE A 34 1.45 -8.71 13.66
C ILE A 34 0.17 -8.81 14.49
N LYS A 35 -0.80 -7.90 14.27
CA LYS A 35 -2.09 -7.98 14.94
C LYS A 35 -2.80 -9.31 14.66
N GLU A 36 -2.81 -9.74 13.40
CA GLU A 36 -3.48 -10.96 12.96
C GLU A 36 -2.81 -12.24 13.52
N ILE A 37 -1.47 -12.26 13.56
CA ILE A 37 -0.69 -13.39 14.12
C ILE A 37 -1.01 -13.63 15.60
N PHE A 38 -1.21 -12.56 16.37
CA PHE A 38 -1.51 -12.64 17.80
C PHE A 38 -2.99 -12.46 18.11
N GLY A 39 -3.86 -12.64 17.11
CA GLY A 39 -5.30 -12.63 17.30
C GLY A 39 -5.77 -13.81 18.17
N GLU A 40 -6.89 -13.64 18.87
CA GLU A 40 -7.46 -14.70 19.72
C GLU A 40 -7.75 -15.99 18.95
N HIS A 41 -8.03 -15.88 17.65
CA HIS A 41 -8.37 -17.00 16.77
C HIS A 41 -7.16 -17.89 16.42
N THR A 42 -5.93 -17.37 16.50
CA THR A 42 -4.72 -18.09 16.10
C THR A 42 -4.18 -18.98 17.23
N GLY A 43 -4.58 -18.70 18.47
CA GLY A 43 -4.13 -19.45 19.66
C GLY A 43 -2.65 -19.29 19.99
N ILE A 44 -1.96 -18.34 19.34
CA ILE A 44 -0.53 -18.11 19.53
C ILE A 44 -0.33 -17.24 20.78
N LEU A 45 0.29 -17.82 21.81
CA LEU A 45 0.61 -17.07 23.03
C LEU A 45 1.64 -15.98 22.76
N LEU A 46 1.47 -14.83 23.43
CA LEU A 46 2.42 -13.70 23.45
C LEU A 46 3.67 -14.05 24.27
N THR A 47 4.45 -14.99 23.78
CA THR A 47 5.73 -15.40 24.37
C THR A 47 6.89 -14.80 23.58
N THR A 48 8.00 -14.51 24.25
CA THR A 48 9.24 -14.01 23.62
C THR A 48 9.65 -14.80 22.36
N PRO A 49 9.68 -16.16 22.34
CA PRO A 49 10.03 -16.90 21.14
C PRO A 49 9.04 -16.68 19.97
N ASN A 50 7.74 -16.58 20.26
CA ASN A 50 6.74 -16.34 19.21
C ASN A 50 6.83 -14.93 18.63
N ILE A 51 7.11 -13.93 19.47
CA ILE A 51 7.32 -12.54 19.04
C ILE A 51 8.54 -12.44 18.12
N LEU A 52 9.67 -13.03 18.53
CA LEU A 52 10.88 -13.05 17.71
C LEU A 52 10.68 -13.81 16.40
N GLY A 53 9.94 -14.93 16.43
CA GLY A 53 9.58 -15.69 15.24
C GLY A 53 8.71 -14.90 14.26
N ALA A 54 7.70 -14.18 14.77
CA ALA A 54 6.82 -13.33 13.96
C ALA A 54 7.59 -12.17 13.32
N ILE A 55 8.38 -11.42 14.10
CA ILE A 55 9.19 -10.31 13.60
C ILE A 55 10.21 -10.80 12.55
N SER A 56 10.88 -11.92 12.82
CA SER A 56 11.83 -12.52 11.87
C SER A 56 11.14 -12.94 10.56
N SER A 57 9.95 -13.54 10.64
CA SER A 57 9.17 -13.95 9.47
C SER A 57 8.77 -12.75 8.62
N VAL A 58 8.27 -11.68 9.25
CA VAL A 58 7.93 -10.43 8.57
C VAL A 58 9.17 -9.82 7.92
N PHE A 59 10.29 -9.76 8.64
CA PHE A 59 11.56 -9.24 8.12
C PHE A 59 12.02 -10.01 6.88
N TRP A 60 12.09 -11.34 6.95
CA TRP A 60 12.54 -12.16 5.83
C TRP A 60 11.56 -12.15 4.66
N ALA A 61 10.25 -12.11 4.93
CA ALA A 61 9.24 -11.99 3.89
C ALA A 61 9.39 -10.65 3.15
N LEU A 62 9.53 -9.52 3.86
CA LEU A 62 9.75 -8.21 3.25
C LEU A 62 11.06 -8.19 2.44
N MET A 63 12.14 -8.72 3.01
CA MET A 63 13.42 -8.82 2.30
C MET A 63 13.26 -9.60 0.99
N LEU A 64 12.70 -10.81 1.04
CA LEU A 64 12.52 -11.64 -0.15
C LEU A 64 11.58 -11.00 -1.17
N VAL A 65 10.45 -10.44 -0.74
CA VAL A 65 9.49 -9.79 -1.64
C VAL A 65 10.14 -8.59 -2.31
N VAL A 66 10.78 -7.69 -1.56
CA VAL A 66 11.42 -6.51 -2.13
C VAL A 66 12.57 -6.89 -3.07
N THR A 67 13.44 -7.82 -2.68
CA THR A 67 14.58 -8.18 -3.55
C THR A 67 14.15 -9.00 -4.76
N LEU A 68 13.38 -10.08 -4.57
CA LEU A 68 13.08 -11.01 -5.66
C LEU A 68 11.96 -10.49 -6.54
N LYS A 69 10.79 -10.19 -5.96
CA LYS A 69 9.64 -9.72 -6.74
C LYS A 69 9.91 -8.33 -7.29
N TYR A 70 10.30 -7.36 -6.46
CA TYR A 70 10.40 -5.98 -6.94
C TYR A 70 11.72 -5.70 -7.69
N VAL A 71 12.88 -5.93 -7.06
CA VAL A 71 14.17 -5.54 -7.67
C VAL A 71 14.53 -6.43 -8.87
N ILE A 72 14.38 -7.76 -8.76
CA ILE A 72 14.81 -8.66 -9.83
C ILE A 72 13.77 -8.78 -10.94
N LEU A 73 12.47 -8.87 -10.62
CA LEU A 73 11.43 -9.10 -11.63
C LEU A 73 10.78 -7.79 -12.10
N VAL A 74 10.13 -7.05 -11.20
CA VAL A 74 9.29 -5.90 -11.58
C VAL A 74 10.13 -4.76 -12.16
N LEU A 75 11.27 -4.41 -11.56
CA LEU A 75 12.13 -3.34 -12.09
C LEU A 75 12.78 -3.68 -13.43
N ARG A 76 12.86 -4.97 -13.80
CA ARG A 76 13.35 -5.40 -15.12
C ARG A 76 12.27 -5.44 -16.19
N ALA A 77 11.01 -5.44 -15.77
CA ALA A 77 9.87 -5.46 -16.66
C ALA A 77 9.27 -4.06 -16.67
N ASP A 78 9.83 -3.19 -17.52
CA ASP A 78 9.30 -1.85 -17.77
C ASP A 78 8.65 -1.77 -19.15
N ASN A 79 7.65 -0.90 -19.29
CA ASN A 79 7.09 -0.54 -20.58
C ASN A 79 7.44 0.92 -20.87
N ARG A 80 8.57 1.16 -21.56
CA ARG A 80 9.06 2.52 -21.89
C ARG A 80 9.36 3.35 -20.63
N GLY A 81 9.89 2.72 -19.59
CA GLY A 81 10.15 3.36 -18.31
C GLY A 81 8.92 3.50 -17.39
N GLU A 82 7.73 3.07 -17.83
CA GLU A 82 6.55 2.96 -16.97
C GLU A 82 6.47 1.57 -16.32
N GLY A 83 6.30 1.56 -15.01
CA GLY A 83 6.08 0.35 -14.21
C GLY A 83 4.62 0.16 -13.82
N GLY A 84 4.35 -0.94 -13.11
CA GLY A 84 3.03 -1.23 -12.54
C GLY A 84 2.15 -2.12 -13.42
N ILE A 85 1.02 -2.53 -12.85
CA ILE A 85 0.20 -3.61 -13.40
C ILE A 85 -0.38 -3.28 -14.78
N MET A 86 -0.74 -2.01 -15.02
CA MET A 86 -1.28 -1.55 -16.31
C MET A 86 -0.21 -1.48 -17.40
N ALA A 87 0.99 -0.99 -17.05
CA ALA A 87 2.13 -0.92 -17.96
C ALA A 87 2.61 -2.33 -18.36
N LEU A 88 2.69 -3.26 -17.39
CA LEU A 88 3.04 -4.66 -17.61
C LEU A 88 1.98 -5.41 -18.41
N ALA A 89 0.70 -5.19 -18.12
CA ALA A 89 -0.39 -5.79 -18.90
C ALA A 89 -0.35 -5.30 -20.35
N ALA A 90 -0.15 -3.99 -20.57
CA ALA A 90 -0.01 -3.43 -21.92
C ALA A 90 1.19 -4.01 -22.67
N LEU A 91 2.35 -4.16 -22.01
CA LEU A 91 3.54 -4.77 -22.59
C LEU A 91 3.27 -6.24 -22.97
N ALA A 92 2.68 -7.03 -22.08
CA ALA A 92 2.34 -8.43 -22.33
C ALA A 92 1.34 -8.58 -23.49
N ILE A 93 0.32 -7.73 -23.55
CA ILE A 93 -0.65 -7.74 -24.65
C ILE A 93 0.02 -7.36 -25.98
N SER A 94 0.95 -6.40 -25.95
CA SER A 94 1.69 -5.95 -27.14
C SER A 94 2.65 -7.01 -27.70
N SER A 95 3.24 -7.85 -26.84
CA SER A 95 4.15 -8.92 -27.24
C SER A 95 3.44 -10.13 -27.87
N ALA A 96 2.12 -10.23 -27.75
CA ALA A 96 1.31 -11.28 -28.38
C ALA A 96 0.85 -10.96 -29.82
N ALA A 97 1.53 -10.04 -30.51
CA ALA A 97 1.23 -9.66 -31.88
C ALA A 97 1.29 -10.89 -32.81
N GLY A 98 0.14 -11.31 -33.33
CA GLY A 98 0.01 -12.42 -34.28
C GLY A 98 -0.87 -13.59 -33.80
N ASN A 99 -1.14 -13.73 -32.51
CA ASN A 99 -2.01 -14.80 -31.99
C ASN A 99 -3.24 -14.24 -31.25
N LYS A 100 -4.39 -14.17 -31.95
CA LYS A 100 -5.65 -13.63 -31.41
C LYS A 100 -6.08 -14.31 -30.10
N LYS A 101 -5.85 -15.63 -29.95
CA LYS A 101 -6.19 -16.35 -28.71
C LYS A 101 -5.31 -15.91 -27.54
N ARG A 102 -3.99 -15.86 -27.74
CA ARG A 102 -3.04 -15.39 -26.69
C ARG A 102 -3.31 -13.95 -26.29
N LYS A 103 -3.59 -13.06 -27.25
CA LYS A 103 -3.96 -11.67 -26.97
C LYS A 103 -5.24 -11.57 -26.13
N GLY A 104 -6.26 -12.36 -26.45
CA GLY A 104 -7.50 -12.42 -25.67
C GLY A 104 -7.28 -12.92 -24.24
N THR A 105 -6.49 -13.98 -24.06
CA THR A 105 -6.14 -14.50 -22.73
C THR A 105 -5.36 -13.46 -21.90
N LEU A 106 -4.38 -12.78 -22.49
CA LEU A 106 -3.59 -11.77 -21.79
C LEU A 106 -4.40 -10.52 -21.42
N LEU A 107 -5.36 -10.13 -22.27
CA LEU A 107 -6.33 -9.09 -21.94
C LEU A 107 -7.19 -9.48 -20.73
N LEU A 108 -7.67 -10.73 -20.68
CA LEU A 108 -8.46 -11.21 -19.55
C LEU A 108 -7.62 -11.24 -18.26
N ILE A 109 -6.39 -11.75 -18.32
CA ILE A 109 -5.46 -11.78 -17.17
C ILE A 109 -5.16 -10.35 -16.70
N GLY A 110 -4.89 -9.43 -17.62
CA GLY A 110 -4.66 -8.01 -17.31
C GLY A 110 -5.87 -7.34 -16.66
N ALA A 111 -7.08 -7.62 -17.16
CA ALA A 111 -8.32 -7.10 -16.58
C ALA A 111 -8.58 -7.66 -15.17
N ILE A 112 -8.34 -8.95 -14.94
CA ILE A 112 -8.43 -9.56 -13.61
C ILE A 112 -7.41 -8.92 -12.67
N GLY A 113 -6.17 -8.75 -13.11
CA GLY A 113 -5.13 -8.08 -12.34
C GLY A 113 -5.51 -6.65 -11.96
N ALA A 114 -6.02 -5.88 -12.91
CA ALA A 114 -6.52 -4.52 -12.68
C ALA A 114 -7.68 -4.50 -11.66
N ALA A 115 -8.62 -5.43 -11.74
CA ALA A 115 -9.73 -5.54 -10.80
C ALA A 115 -9.25 -5.88 -9.37
N LEU A 116 -8.29 -6.81 -9.25
CA LEU A 116 -7.68 -7.15 -7.96
C LEU A 116 -6.93 -5.96 -7.35
N PHE A 117 -6.17 -5.23 -8.17
CA PHE A 117 -5.47 -4.00 -7.74
C PHE A 117 -6.44 -2.91 -7.30
N TYR A 118 -7.57 -2.75 -7.99
CA TYR A 118 -8.61 -1.80 -7.60
C TYR A 118 -9.28 -2.21 -6.29
N GLY A 119 -9.52 -3.51 -6.09
CA GLY A 119 -10.02 -4.05 -4.82
C GLY A 119 -9.09 -3.76 -3.65
N ASP A 120 -7.80 -4.04 -3.83
CA ASP A 120 -6.76 -3.75 -2.83
C ASP A 120 -6.71 -2.26 -2.48
N SER A 121 -6.78 -1.40 -3.51
CA SER A 121 -6.78 0.07 -3.34
C SER A 121 -7.98 0.60 -2.53
N ILE A 122 -9.11 -0.12 -2.51
CA ILE A 122 -10.29 0.23 -1.71
C ILE A 122 -10.15 -0.30 -0.27
N ILE A 123 -9.58 -1.49 -0.11
CA ILE A 123 -9.47 -2.17 1.19
C ILE A 123 -8.41 -1.50 2.08
N THR A 124 -7.27 -1.09 1.52
CA THR A 124 -6.13 -0.57 2.28
C THR A 124 -6.46 0.65 3.16
N PRO A 125 -7.15 1.71 2.68
CA PRO A 125 -7.52 2.84 3.52
C PRO A 125 -8.41 2.43 4.71
N ALA A 126 -9.34 1.49 4.49
CA ALA A 126 -10.24 1.02 5.52
C ALA A 126 -9.51 0.21 6.59
N ILE A 127 -8.67 -0.76 6.19
CA ILE A 127 -7.89 -1.59 7.12
C ILE A 127 -6.85 -0.75 7.86
N SER A 128 -6.19 0.19 7.18
CA SER A 128 -5.18 1.05 7.80
C SER A 128 -5.78 1.95 8.89
N VAL A 129 -6.92 2.59 8.62
CA VAL A 129 -7.60 3.44 9.62
C VAL A 129 -8.10 2.60 10.78
N LEU A 130 -8.73 1.46 10.49
CA LEU A 130 -9.23 0.56 11.53
C LEU A 130 -8.10 0.07 12.44
N SER A 131 -7.00 -0.41 11.86
CA SER A 131 -5.83 -0.91 12.60
C SER A 131 -5.18 0.17 13.46
N ALA A 132 -5.13 1.42 12.98
CA ALA A 132 -4.61 2.55 13.73
C ALA A 132 -5.50 2.90 14.94
N VAL A 133 -6.82 2.89 14.76
CA VAL A 133 -7.79 3.18 15.84
C VAL A 133 -7.87 2.04 16.85
N GLU A 134 -7.76 0.78 16.41
CA GLU A 134 -7.66 -0.37 17.31
C GLU A 134 -6.39 -0.35 18.15
N GLY A 135 -5.27 0.15 17.61
CA GLY A 135 -4.05 0.38 18.38
C GLY A 135 -4.27 1.28 19.61
N LEU A 136 -5.25 2.18 19.56
CA LEU A 136 -5.60 3.05 20.69
C LEU A 136 -6.24 2.26 21.86
N GLN A 137 -6.89 1.13 21.60
CA GLN A 137 -7.48 0.28 22.65
C GLN A 137 -6.40 -0.30 23.58
N ILE A 138 -5.18 -0.48 23.10
CA ILE A 138 -4.03 -0.96 23.90
C ILE A 138 -3.72 0.03 25.03
N ALA A 139 -3.86 1.33 24.78
CA ALA A 139 -3.63 2.38 25.76
C ALA A 139 -4.88 2.74 26.57
N ALA A 140 -6.07 2.61 26.00
CA ALA A 140 -7.34 2.95 26.63
C ALA A 140 -8.45 1.92 26.27
N PRO A 141 -8.63 0.86 27.08
CA PRO A 141 -9.57 -0.23 26.79
C PRO A 141 -11.04 0.20 26.70
N SER A 142 -11.41 1.31 27.38
CA SER A 142 -12.75 1.89 27.34
C SER A 142 -13.17 2.42 25.97
N LEU A 143 -12.22 2.57 25.03
CA LEU A 143 -12.51 3.02 23.66
C LEU A 143 -12.89 1.88 22.72
N ALA A 144 -12.95 0.63 23.18
CA ALA A 144 -13.22 -0.53 22.34
C ALA A 144 -14.54 -0.44 21.57
N GLU A 145 -15.62 0.00 22.22
CA GLU A 145 -16.94 0.18 21.61
C GLU A 145 -16.98 1.33 20.57
N TYR A 146 -16.05 2.28 20.67
CA TYR A 146 -16.00 3.46 19.82
C TYR A 146 -15.11 3.29 18.58
N VAL A 147 -14.39 2.18 18.44
CA VAL A 147 -13.44 1.97 17.34
C VAL A 147 -14.12 1.99 15.97
N ILE A 148 -15.24 1.29 15.83
CA ILE A 148 -15.99 1.27 14.56
C ILE A 148 -16.55 2.67 14.24
N PRO A 149 -17.28 3.35 15.15
CA PRO A 149 -17.75 4.72 14.92
C PRO A 149 -16.63 5.73 14.59
N ILE A 150 -15.52 5.68 15.32
CA ILE A 150 -14.37 6.58 15.10
C ILE A 150 -13.75 6.33 13.73
N SER A 151 -13.52 5.06 13.36
CA SER A 151 -12.97 4.70 12.06
C SER A 151 -13.85 5.16 10.92
N MET A 152 -15.17 4.97 11.03
CA MET A 152 -16.15 5.49 10.06
C MET A 152 -16.10 7.01 9.97
N GLY A 153 -16.05 7.71 11.10
CA GLY A 153 -15.95 9.17 11.14
C GLY A 153 -14.67 9.68 10.46
N ILE A 154 -13.53 9.03 10.72
CA ILE A 154 -12.25 9.35 10.08
C ILE A 154 -12.31 9.12 8.57
N LEU A 155 -12.82 7.97 8.13
CA LEU A 155 -12.95 7.68 6.69
C LEU A 155 -13.86 8.70 6.01
N ILE A 156 -15.04 8.98 6.57
CA ILE A 156 -15.95 9.99 6.01
C ILE A 156 -15.26 11.35 5.93
N ALA A 157 -14.56 11.78 6.98
CA ALA A 157 -13.87 13.07 6.99
C ALA A 157 -12.75 13.12 5.93
N LEU A 158 -11.90 12.10 5.86
CA LEU A 158 -10.80 12.01 4.90
C LEU A 158 -11.31 12.00 3.45
N PHE A 159 -12.30 11.16 3.13
CA PHE A 159 -12.87 11.09 1.79
C PHE A 159 -13.68 12.35 1.43
N SER A 160 -14.33 12.99 2.41
CA SER A 160 -14.99 14.29 2.19
C SER A 160 -13.98 15.38 1.86
N LEU A 161 -12.84 15.43 2.56
CA LEU A 161 -11.75 16.38 2.28
C LEU A 161 -11.10 16.15 0.91
N GLN A 162 -11.01 14.90 0.44
CA GLN A 162 -10.50 14.57 -0.90
C GLN A 162 -11.36 15.17 -2.03
N SER A 163 -12.67 15.36 -1.81
CA SER A 163 -13.57 15.97 -2.81
C SER A 163 -13.25 17.43 -3.13
N PHE A 164 -12.55 18.14 -2.23
CA PHE A 164 -12.09 19.53 -2.44
C PHE A 164 -10.75 19.62 -3.21
N GLY A 165 -10.23 18.49 -3.69
CA GLY A 165 -9.02 18.39 -4.49
C GLY A 165 -7.84 17.82 -3.72
N THR A 166 -7.16 16.85 -4.33
CA THR A 166 -5.96 16.17 -3.81
C THR A 166 -4.83 17.13 -3.46
N ASN A 167 -4.81 18.32 -4.07
CA ASN A 167 -3.84 19.37 -3.83
C ASN A 167 -3.96 20.00 -2.42
N THR A 168 -5.14 19.97 -1.82
CA THR A 168 -5.39 20.47 -0.45
C THR A 168 -4.94 19.46 0.60
N VAL A 169 -5.17 18.17 0.33
CA VAL A 169 -4.71 17.07 1.18
C VAL A 169 -3.19 16.93 1.12
N GLY A 170 -2.58 17.01 -0.06
CA GLY A 170 -1.11 16.98 -0.21
C GLY A 170 -0.40 18.05 0.62
N LYS A 171 -0.91 19.29 0.64
CA LYS A 171 -0.33 20.38 1.45
C LYS A 171 -0.40 20.16 2.97
N LEU A 172 -1.36 19.37 3.45
CA LEU A 172 -1.50 19.03 4.88
C LEU A 172 -0.52 17.95 5.31
N PHE A 173 -0.10 17.08 4.38
CA PHE A 173 0.77 15.94 4.65
C PHE A 173 2.22 16.11 4.14
N GLY A 174 2.50 17.16 3.34
CA GLY A 174 3.84 17.51 2.83
C GLY A 174 3.89 17.70 1.32
#